data_AF-A0A820WY30-F1
#
_entry.id   AF-A0A820WY30-F1
#
_cell.length_a   1.000
_cell.length_b   1.000
_cell.length_c   1.000
_cell.angle_alpha   90.00
_cell.angle_beta   90.00
_cell.angle_gamma   90.00
#
_symmetry.space_group_name_H-M   'P 1'
#
loop_
_entity.id
_entity.type
_entity.pdbx_description
1 polymer ?
#
loop_
_entity_poly.entity_id
_entity_poly.type
_entity_poly.pdbx_seq_one_letter_code
_entity_poly.pdbx_strand_id
1 'polypeptide(L)' 'MSSSFIGSKIAIVTKSQYRYVGTIIGIDSQASSILLGNVKCFGTENRIGNFSNNQVVGSLVPIMQFANSDIEDLKIV' A
#
# COMPACT_ATOMS: atom_id res chain seq x y z
N MET A 1 -1.24 10.50 22.41
CA MET A 1 0.13 10.10 22.04
C MET A 1 0.22 10.16 20.53
N SER A 2 0.95 11.14 20.02
CA SER A 2 1.18 11.39 18.60
C SER A 2 2.13 10.33 18.04
N SER A 3 1.61 9.14 17.76
CA SER A 3 2.34 8.11 17.03
C SER A 3 2.53 8.60 15.60
N SER A 4 3.65 9.29 15.35
CA SER A 4 4.07 9.67 13.99
C SER A 4 4.45 8.39 13.25
N PHE A 5 3.47 7.80 12.57
CA PHE A 5 3.68 6.69 11.63
C PHE A 5 4.49 7.13 10.39
N ILE A 6 4.70 8.44 10.23
CA ILE A 6 5.55 9.03 9.19
C ILE A 6 6.98 8.47 9.32
N GLY A 7 7.52 8.00 8.21
CA GLY A 7 8.81 7.30 8.14
C GLY A 7 8.72 5.78 8.37
N SER A 8 7.57 5.26 8.83
CA SER A 8 7.38 3.83 8.99
C SER A 8 7.08 3.17 7.65
N LYS A 9 7.62 1.96 7.44
CA LYS A 9 7.27 1.12 6.30
C LYS A 9 5.96 0.39 6.60
N ILE A 10 5.02 0.45 5.67
CA ILE A 10 3.75 -0.26 5.79
C ILE A 10 3.47 -1.10 4.56
N ALA A 11 2.74 -2.19 4.78
CA ALA A 11 2.10 -2.99 3.76
C ALA A 11 0.61 -2.64 3.74
N ILE A 12 0.11 -2.29 2.55
CA ILE A 12 -1.30 -2.06 2.27
C ILE A 12 -1.79 -3.18 1.37
N VAL A 13 -2.93 -3.77 1.71
CA VAL A 13 -3.70 -4.61 0.80
C VAL A 13 -4.93 -3.83 0.37
N THR A 14 -5.11 -3.66 -0.93
CA THR A 14 -6.31 -2.99 -1.46
C THR A 14 -7.46 -3.97 -1.64
N LYS A 15 -8.69 -3.45 -1.76
CA LYS A 15 -9.89 -4.27 -2.04
C LYS A 15 -9.80 -5.13 -3.31
N SER A 16 -8.94 -4.76 -4.24
CA SER A 16 -8.63 -5.56 -5.42
C SER A 16 -7.60 -6.67 -5.16
N GLN A 17 -7.29 -6.96 -3.89
CA GLN A 17 -6.35 -7.99 -3.42
C GLN A 17 -4.88 -7.76 -3.82
N TYR A 18 -4.53 -6.52 -4.22
CA TYR A 18 -3.15 -6.14 -4.52
C TYR A 18 -2.44 -5.68 -3.26
N ARG A 19 -1.20 -6.14 -3.08
CA ARG A 19 -0.34 -5.68 -1.99
C ARG A 19 0.66 -4.64 -2.48
N TYR A 20 0.72 -3.55 -1.75
CA TYR A 20 1.67 -2.47 -1.90
C TYR A 20 2.50 -2.38 -0.63
N VAL A 21 3.80 -2.12 -0.76
CA VAL A 21 4.66 -1.81 0.38
C VAL A 21 5.35 -0.49 0.10
N GLY A 22 5.27 0.45 1.04
CA GLY A 22 5.86 1.77 0.91
C GLY A 22 6.16 2.38 2.28
N THR A 23 6.75 3.57 2.27
CA THR A 23 7.06 4.32 3.49
C THR A 23 6.07 5.45 3.64
N ILE A 24 5.46 5.62 4.82
CA ILE A 24 4.54 6.74 5.03
C ILE A 24 5.33 8.05 4.98
N ILE A 25 4.96 8.92 4.05
CA ILE A 25 5.54 10.27 3.96
C ILE A 25 4.55 11.35 4.40
N GLY A 26 3.26 11.03 4.41
CA GLY A 26 2.21 11.94 4.85
C GLY A 26 0.89 11.22 5.09
N ILE A 27 0.07 11.78 5.96
CA ILE A 27 -1.28 11.29 6.25
C ILE A 27 -2.21 12.50 6.19
N ASP A 28 -3.24 12.40 5.35
CA ASP A 28 -4.31 13.38 5.29
C ASP A 28 -5.50 12.85 6.08
N SER A 29 -5.70 13.41 7.28
CA SER A 29 -6.82 13.02 8.14
C SER A 29 -8.17 13.58 7.66
N GLN A 30 -8.19 14.65 6.87
CA GLN A 30 -9.43 15.21 6.34
C GLN A 30 -9.95 14.38 5.16
N ALA A 31 -9.05 14.04 4.24
CA ALA A 31 -9.35 13.17 3.10
C ALA A 31 -9.27 11.68 3.43
N SER A 32 -8.98 11.30 4.69
CA SER A 32 -8.76 9.91 5.13
C SER A 32 -7.86 9.14 4.16
N SER A 33 -6.73 9.74 3.80
CA SER A 33 -5.82 9.26 2.77
C SER A 33 -4.40 9.18 3.30
N ILE A 34 -3.61 8.22 2.79
CA ILE A 34 -2.21 8.00 3.18
C ILE A 34 -1.34 8.20 1.94
N LEU A 35 -0.27 8.97 2.10
CA LEU A 35 0.77 9.17 1.10
C LEU A 35 1.94 8.25 1.41
N LEU A 36 2.22 7.36 0.47
CA LEU A 36 3.36 6.46 0.53
C LEU A 36 4.44 6.88 -0.47
N GLY A 37 5.68 6.89 0.01
CA GLY A 37 6.88 7.03 -0.79
C GLY A 37 7.55 5.69 -1.07
N ASN A 38 8.25 5.60 -2.20
CA ASN A 38 9.02 4.42 -2.62
C ASN A 38 8.17 3.13 -2.61
N VAL A 39 7.01 3.20 -3.24
CA VAL A 39 5.96 2.18 -3.22
C VAL A 39 6.28 1.07 -4.20
N LYS A 40 6.27 -0.17 -3.73
CA LYS A 40 6.44 -1.37 -4.56
C LYS A 40 5.15 -2.17 -4.57
N CYS A 41 4.65 -2.49 -5.76
CA CYS A 41 3.56 -3.44 -5.94
C CYS A 41 4.10 -4.87 -5.96
N PHE A 42 3.47 -5.75 -5.17
CA PHE A 42 3.75 -7.19 -5.12
C PHE A 42 2.72 -8.01 -5.90
N GLY A 43 1.75 -7.35 -6.52
CA GLY A 43 0.66 -8.02 -7.21
C GLY A 43 -0.28 -8.71 -6.21
N THR A 44 -0.94 -9.76 -6.71
CA THR A 44 -1.96 -10.49 -5.96
C THR A 44 -1.39 -11.64 -5.14
N GLU A 45 -0.08 -11.94 -5.22
CA GLU A 45 0.62 -12.97 -4.42
C GLU A 45 -0.19 -14.27 -4.23
N ASN A 46 -0.80 -14.82 -5.29
CA ASN A 46 -1.66 -16.02 -5.25
C ASN A 46 -3.00 -15.88 -4.47
N ARG A 47 -3.41 -14.67 -4.07
CA ARG A 47 -4.74 -14.40 -3.45
C ARG A 47 -5.90 -14.55 -4.42
N ILE A 48 -5.63 -14.52 -5.72
CA ILE A 48 -6.60 -14.84 -6.77
C ILE A 48 -6.18 -16.19 -7.32
N GLY A 49 -6.99 -17.24 -7.11
CA GLY A 49 -6.65 -18.65 -7.38
C GLY A 49 -6.42 -19.02 -8.85
N ASN A 50 -6.19 -18.05 -9.72
CA ASN A 50 -5.84 -18.28 -11.11
C ASN A 50 -4.31 -18.13 -11.23
N PHE A 51 -3.62 -19.24 -11.53
CA PHE A 51 -2.17 -19.40 -11.68
C PHE A 51 -1.51 -18.51 -12.76
N SER A 52 -2.22 -17.50 -13.27
CA SER A 52 -1.89 -16.75 -14.47
C SER A 52 -1.62 -15.26 -14.24
N ASN A 53 -1.59 -14.77 -12.99
CA ASN A 53 -1.29 -13.38 -12.71
C ASN A 53 0.11 -13.18 -12.13
N ASN A 54 1.11 -13.34 -13.00
CA ASN A 54 2.39 -12.63 -12.88
C ASN A 54 2.18 -11.12 -13.12
N GLN A 55 1.32 -10.47 -12.33
CA GLN A 55 1.08 -9.04 -12.48
C GLN A 55 2.20 -8.24 -11.82
N VAL A 56 3.13 -7.83 -12.68
CA VAL A 56 4.09 -6.73 -12.56
C VAL A 56 4.74 -6.63 -11.18
N VAL A 57 5.64 -7.58 -10.93
CA VAL A 57 6.69 -7.41 -9.93
C VAL A 57 7.69 -6.39 -10.46
N GLY A 58 7.83 -5.24 -9.80
CA GLY A 58 9.13 -4.56 -9.80
C GLY A 58 9.21 -3.06 -10.05
N SER A 59 8.15 -2.38 -10.51
CA SER A 59 8.25 -0.91 -10.64
C SER A 59 8.05 -0.22 -9.29
N LEU A 60 9.13 0.36 -8.79
CA LEU A 60 9.09 1.29 -7.66
C LEU A 60 8.45 2.60 -8.13
N VAL A 61 7.32 2.94 -7.51
CA VAL A 61 6.64 4.21 -7.71
C VAL A 61 7.13 5.18 -6.64
N PRO A 62 7.65 6.37 -7.00
CA PRO A 62 8.24 7.28 -6.03
C PRO A 62 7.23 7.82 -5.01
N ILE A 63 6.00 8.10 -5.45
CA ILE A 63 4.91 8.57 -4.58
C ILE A 63 3.57 8.00 -5.05
N MET A 64 2.74 7.54 -4.10
CA MET A 64 1.41 7.03 -4.37
C MET A 64 0.47 7.34 -3.20
N GLN A 65 -0.77 7.73 -3.51
CA GLN A 65 -1.81 8.02 -2.51
C GLN A 65 -2.80 6.86 -2.44
N PHE A 66 -3.17 6.47 -1.24
CA PHE A 66 -4.20 5.48 -0.98
C PHE A 66 -5.29 6.08 -0.11
N ALA A 67 -6.53 6.06 -0.60
CA ALA A 67 -7.69 6.43 0.19
C ALA A 67 -8.11 5.26 1.09
N ASN A 68 -8.57 5.56 2.31
CA ASN A 68 -9.09 4.54 3.22
C ASN A 68 -10.23 3.71 2.61
N SER A 69 -10.97 4.27 1.65
CA SER A 69 -12.03 3.56 0.92
C SER A 69 -11.52 2.38 0.08
N ASP A 70 -10.25 2.42 -0.36
CA ASP A 70 -9.66 1.43 -1.26
C ASP A 70 -8.77 0.42 -0.52
N ILE A 71 -8.47 0.71 0.75
CA ILE A 71 -7.69 -0.13 1.65
C ILE A 71 -8.60 -1.20 2.26
N GLU A 72 -8.18 -2.44 2.18
CA GLU A 72 -8.83 -3.58 2.85
C GLU A 72 -8.09 -3.94 4.14
N ASP A 73 -6.75 -3.96 4.09
CA ASP A 73 -5.91 -4.22 5.26
C ASP A 73 -4.66 -3.32 5.25
N LEU A 74 -4.22 -2.93 6.45
CA LEU A 74 -3.02 -2.13 6.65
C LEU A 74 -2.19 -2.72 7.80
N LYS A 75 -0.91 -2.96 7.51
CA LYS A 75 0.03 -3.52 8.48
C LYS A 75 1.36 -2.77 8.48
N ILE A 76 1.86 -2.45 9.67
CA ILE A 76 3.22 -1.92 9.85
C ILE A 76 4.22 -3.07 9.74
N VAL A 77 5.33 -2.86 9.02
CA VAL A 77 6.37 -3.86 8.74
C VAL A 77 7.70 -3.46 9.34
#